data_AF-A0A8C4YX36-F1
#
_entry.id   AF-A0A8C4YX36-F1
#
_cell.length_a   1.000
_cell.length_b   1.000
_cell.length_c   1.000
_cell.angle_alpha   90.00
_cell.angle_beta   90.00
_cell.angle_gamma   90.00
#
_symmetry.space_group_name_H-M   'P 1'
#
loop_
_entity.id
_entity.type
_entity.pdbx_description
1 polymer ?
#
loop_
_entity_poly.entity_id
_entity_poly.type
_entity_poly.pdbx_seq_one_letter_code
_entity_poly.pdbx_strand_id
1 'polypeptide(L)'
;MECFDSDGSDFELDFEGFESEREEDIEDPLDTAQEWDTFVDTEGEEEEEFHGFQVDWTTGNYQPRTTKAFKRTPGIKQPIAVDASPLEVFSLIVTDELWDLLVTETNLYAEQLRTQIPTTSKWTPVSKTEMKTFLGLCLTFGILKLPARRDYWRQTKWLFQTHVPKAMSRDRFDMIWRYLHLQDNVDPAMDKSDKLWKIRRFMDLLLAQFQALYEVNGYVSVDESMVKYKGRLSFRQYLPMKPVKWGIKVWVMAESSTGYVNNFQVYTGAIVGKTETGLAHRIVSDLAQPYFGSNLCVYMDNF
;
A
#
# COMPACT_ATOMS: atom_id res chain seq x y z
N MET A 1 -46.92 33.27 4.25
CA MET A 1 -47.57 32.38 5.22
C MET A 1 -48.42 31.42 4.43
N GLU A 2 -47.86 30.25 4.16
CA GLU A 2 -48.57 29.00 3.89
C GLU A 2 -47.50 27.91 3.94
N CYS A 3 -47.60 27.09 4.99
CA CYS A 3 -46.70 26.01 5.32
C CYS A 3 -47.06 24.79 4.47
N PHE A 4 -46.06 24.15 3.89
CA PHE A 4 -46.17 22.75 3.45
C PHE A 4 -45.08 21.96 4.15
N ASP A 5 -45.51 21.21 5.16
CA ASP A 5 -44.80 20.08 5.72
C ASP A 5 -44.92 18.90 4.74
N SER A 6 -43.80 18.24 4.41
CA SER A 6 -43.79 16.87 3.90
C SER A 6 -42.54 16.17 4.41
N ASP A 7 -42.78 15.37 5.44
CA ASP A 7 -42.09 14.13 5.83
C ASP A 7 -40.75 13.79 5.17
N GLY A 8 -39.68 14.20 5.86
CA GLY A 8 -38.37 13.57 5.71
C GLY A 8 -38.41 12.13 6.22
N SER A 9 -38.16 11.18 5.32
CA SER A 9 -37.53 9.90 5.67
C SER A 9 -36.14 9.89 5.03
N ASP A 10 -35.22 10.62 5.66
CA ASP A 10 -33.80 10.53 5.37
C ASP A 10 -33.32 9.14 5.81
N PHE A 11 -33.00 8.28 4.83
CA PHE A 11 -32.22 7.08 5.08
C PHE A 11 -30.76 7.51 5.19
N GLU A 12 -30.37 7.99 6.37
CA GLU A 12 -28.99 8.19 6.76
C GLU A 12 -28.30 6.82 6.77
N LEU A 13 -27.56 6.52 5.69
CA LEU A 13 -26.48 5.56 5.76
C LEU A 13 -25.34 6.27 6.50
N ASP A 14 -25.26 6.04 7.81
CA ASP A 14 -24.10 6.37 8.64
C ASP A 14 -22.86 5.67 8.08
N PHE A 15 -22.21 6.36 7.15
CA PHE A 15 -20.85 6.07 6.76
C PHE A 15 -19.95 6.84 7.73
N GLU A 16 -19.59 6.18 8.83
CA GLU A 16 -18.56 6.64 9.74
C GLU A 16 -17.25 6.80 8.94
N GLY A 17 -16.97 8.05 8.57
CA GLY A 17 -15.67 8.43 8.07
C GLY A 17 -14.63 8.04 9.12
N PHE A 18 -13.48 7.53 8.65
CA PHE A 18 -12.37 7.13 9.50
C PHE A 18 -11.96 8.31 10.41
N GLU A 19 -12.53 8.35 11.61
CA GLU A 19 -12.10 9.25 12.67
C GLU A 19 -10.70 8.80 13.08
N SER A 20 -9.75 9.73 13.07
CA SER A 20 -8.49 9.48 13.77
C SER A 20 -8.80 9.59 15.26
N GLU A 21 -9.30 8.50 15.82
CA GLU A 21 -9.49 8.40 17.26
C GLU A 21 -8.13 8.37 17.95
N ARG A 22 -8.07 9.12 19.04
CA ARG A 22 -6.97 9.15 20.00
C ARG A 22 -6.73 7.74 20.52
N GLU A 23 -5.49 7.47 20.90
CA GLU A 23 -5.10 6.28 21.65
C GLU A 23 -5.84 6.25 22.99
N GLU A 24 -7.02 5.64 23.02
CA GLU A 24 -7.59 5.04 24.23
C GLU A 24 -8.04 3.64 23.85
N ASP A 25 -7.46 2.64 24.51
CA ASP A 25 -7.81 1.22 24.37
C ASP A 25 -9.25 1.01 24.85
N ILE A 26 -10.22 1.16 23.96
CA ILE A 26 -11.61 0.76 24.18
C ILE A 26 -11.76 -0.63 23.57
N GLU A 27 -11.88 -1.65 24.42
CA GLU A 27 -12.32 -2.99 24.02
C GLU A 27 -13.71 -2.89 23.40
N ASP A 28 -13.83 -3.26 22.12
CA ASP A 28 -15.10 -3.29 21.39
C ASP A 28 -15.97 -4.45 21.90
N PRO A 29 -17.16 -4.19 22.50
CA PRO A 29 -18.03 -5.23 23.05
C PRO A 29 -18.68 -6.16 22.00
N LEU A 30 -18.45 -5.92 20.70
CA LEU A 30 -18.99 -6.74 19.62
C LEU A 30 -18.03 -7.83 19.12
N ASP A 31 -16.82 -7.92 19.69
CA ASP A 31 -15.82 -8.95 19.34
C ASP A 31 -16.17 -10.36 19.89
N THR A 32 -17.22 -10.47 20.71
CA THR A 32 -17.64 -11.74 21.34
C THR A 32 -18.65 -12.58 20.57
N ALA A 33 -19.01 -12.24 19.32
CA ALA A 33 -20.06 -12.97 18.60
C ALA A 33 -19.81 -13.13 17.10
N GLN A 34 -18.71 -13.78 16.74
CA GLN A 34 -18.66 -14.72 15.60
C GLN A 34 -17.31 -15.44 15.61
N GLU A 35 -17.34 -16.74 15.90
CA GLU A 35 -16.20 -17.63 15.70
C GLU A 35 -15.84 -17.67 14.22
N TRP A 36 -14.95 -16.76 13.81
CA TRP A 36 -14.12 -16.99 12.64
C TRP A 36 -12.86 -17.66 13.20
N ASP A 37 -12.46 -18.79 12.61
CA ASP A 37 -11.13 -19.38 12.82
C ASP A 37 -10.08 -18.29 12.52
N THR A 38 -9.74 -17.54 13.57
CA THR A 38 -8.54 -16.75 13.63
C THR A 38 -7.43 -17.77 13.54
N PHE A 39 -6.87 -17.92 12.34
CA PHE A 39 -5.47 -18.29 12.21
C PHE A 39 -4.70 -17.15 12.88
N VAL A 40 -4.61 -17.25 14.22
CA VAL A 40 -3.48 -16.72 14.93
C VAL A 40 -2.34 -17.50 14.32
N ASP A 41 -1.55 -16.84 13.48
CA ASP A 41 -0.19 -17.29 13.26
C ASP A 41 0.48 -17.06 14.62
N THR A 42 0.23 -17.98 15.55
CA THR A 42 1.13 -18.17 16.66
C THR A 42 2.40 -18.58 15.96
N GLU A 43 3.37 -17.66 15.92
CA GLU A 43 4.80 -17.98 15.90
C GLU A 43 5.12 -18.82 17.15
N GLY A 44 4.46 -19.97 17.25
CA GLY A 44 4.54 -20.99 18.27
C GLY A 44 5.19 -22.17 17.58
N GLU A 45 6.48 -22.02 17.36
CA GLU A 45 7.51 -23.04 17.56
C GLU A 45 7.01 -24.49 17.55
N GLU A 46 6.85 -25.05 16.36
CA GLU A 46 7.48 -26.34 16.07
C GLU A 46 8.42 -26.11 14.89
N GLU A 47 9.42 -25.25 15.12
CA GLU A 47 10.61 -25.25 14.27
C GLU A 47 11.20 -26.66 14.36
N GLU A 48 11.27 -27.40 13.25
CA GLU A 48 12.38 -28.34 13.12
C GLU A 48 13.63 -27.47 13.28
N GLU A 49 14.17 -27.47 14.50
CA GLU A 49 15.33 -26.71 14.92
C GLU A 49 16.38 -26.87 13.82
N PHE A 50 16.54 -25.83 12.99
CA PHE A 50 17.55 -25.84 11.95
C PHE A 50 18.87 -25.87 12.72
N HIS A 51 19.45 -27.06 12.90
CA HIS A 51 20.66 -27.32 13.68
C HIS A 51 21.93 -26.69 13.07
N GLY A 52 21.77 -25.63 12.28
CA GLY A 52 22.77 -25.10 11.39
C GLY A 52 23.17 -26.15 10.37
N PHE A 53 24.10 -25.76 9.50
CA PHE A 53 25.01 -26.77 9.01
C PHE A 53 25.73 -27.34 10.26
N GLN A 54 25.76 -28.66 10.44
CA GLN A 54 26.70 -29.30 11.37
C GLN A 54 28.12 -29.00 10.87
N VAL A 55 28.60 -27.79 11.16
CA VAL A 55 29.96 -27.37 10.89
C VAL A 55 30.72 -27.66 12.16
N ASP A 56 31.47 -28.75 12.17
CA ASP A 56 32.49 -28.94 13.17
C ASP A 56 33.41 -27.72 13.13
N TRP A 57 33.57 -27.05 14.28
CA TRP A 57 34.50 -25.95 14.42
C TRP A 57 35.91 -26.48 14.15
N THR A 58 36.43 -26.22 12.95
CA THR A 58 37.78 -26.62 12.56
C THR A 58 38.72 -25.41 12.65
N THR A 59 39.76 -25.52 13.48
CA THR A 59 40.87 -24.58 13.46
C THR A 59 41.72 -24.82 12.21
N GLY A 60 41.84 -23.82 11.33
CA GLY A 60 42.80 -23.85 10.21
C GLY A 60 42.22 -23.70 8.80
N ASN A 61 40.90 -23.68 8.63
CA ASN A 61 40.24 -23.57 7.32
C ASN A 61 39.36 -22.32 7.15
N TYR A 62 39.61 -21.25 7.91
CA TYR A 62 38.92 -19.98 7.67
C TYR A 62 39.44 -19.34 6.39
N GLN A 63 38.81 -19.68 5.27
CA GLN A 63 38.80 -18.80 4.11
C GLN A 63 37.68 -17.78 4.36
N PRO A 64 37.99 -16.47 4.49
CA PRO A 64 36.95 -15.47 4.53
C PRO A 64 36.04 -15.70 3.32
N ARG A 65 34.71 -15.68 3.53
CA ARG A 65 33.77 -15.68 2.39
C ARG A 65 34.15 -14.49 1.53
N THR A 66 34.79 -14.75 0.39
CA THR A 66 35.17 -13.70 -0.54
C THR A 66 33.88 -13.25 -1.19
N THR A 67 33.36 -12.10 -0.77
CA THR A 67 32.22 -11.48 -1.42
C THR A 67 32.61 -11.23 -2.86
N LYS A 68 31.95 -11.91 -3.80
CA LYS A 68 32.15 -11.64 -5.21
C LYS A 68 31.63 -10.24 -5.49
N ALA A 69 32.36 -9.47 -6.29
CA ALA A 69 31.91 -8.14 -6.68
C ALA A 69 30.53 -8.22 -7.35
N PHE A 70 29.65 -7.30 -7.00
CA PHE A 70 28.38 -7.12 -7.68
C PHE A 70 28.62 -6.84 -9.16
N LYS A 71 27.85 -7.49 -10.04
CA LYS A 71 28.13 -7.50 -11.49
C LYS A 71 27.41 -6.41 -12.28
N ARG A 72 26.59 -5.58 -11.63
CA ARG A 72 25.86 -4.47 -12.28
C ARG A 72 26.39 -3.13 -11.81
N THR A 73 26.11 -2.10 -12.59
CA THR A 73 26.50 -0.72 -12.28
C THR A 73 25.42 -0.07 -11.41
N PRO A 74 25.72 0.26 -10.14
CA PRO A 74 24.74 0.88 -9.24
C PRO A 74 24.34 2.29 -9.65
N GLY A 75 23.20 2.72 -9.12
CA GLY A 75 22.72 4.09 -9.19
C GLY A 75 21.58 4.28 -10.17
N ILE A 76 21.31 5.55 -10.47
CA ILE A 76 20.20 5.95 -11.34
C ILE A 76 20.47 5.44 -12.77
N LYS A 77 19.49 4.76 -13.35
CA LYS A 77 19.57 4.16 -14.70
C LYS A 77 19.25 5.14 -15.83
N GLN A 78 18.54 6.22 -15.52
CA GLN A 78 18.11 7.23 -16.49
C GLN A 78 18.63 8.61 -16.06
N PRO A 79 19.14 9.45 -16.97
CA PRO A 79 19.66 10.76 -16.59
C PRO A 79 18.55 11.62 -15.97
N ILE A 80 18.76 12.05 -14.73
CA ILE A 80 17.93 13.06 -14.05
C ILE A 80 18.73 14.35 -14.01
N ALA A 81 18.11 15.47 -14.41
CA ALA A 81 18.76 16.76 -14.35
C ALA A 81 19.12 17.12 -12.90
N VAL A 82 20.28 17.74 -12.70
CA VAL A 82 20.76 18.10 -11.33
C VAL A 82 19.82 19.10 -10.65
N ASP A 83 19.16 19.93 -11.45
CA ASP A 83 18.18 20.94 -11.05
C ASP A 83 16.72 20.45 -11.21
N ALA A 84 16.49 19.15 -11.42
CA ALA A 84 15.16 18.58 -11.51
C ALA A 84 14.35 18.90 -10.25
N SER A 85 13.15 19.43 -10.46
CA SER A 85 12.19 19.67 -9.39
C SER A 85 11.69 18.34 -8.81
N PRO A 86 11.22 18.33 -7.55
CA PRO A 86 10.61 17.13 -6.96
C PRO A 86 9.45 16.57 -7.77
N LEU A 87 8.71 17.42 -8.48
CA LEU A 87 7.59 17.01 -9.33
C LEU A 87 8.08 16.27 -10.58
N GLU A 88 9.20 16.70 -11.18
CA GLU A 88 9.79 16.01 -12.33
C GLU A 88 10.28 14.62 -11.93
N VAL A 89 10.96 14.50 -10.77
CA VAL A 89 11.38 13.20 -10.24
C VAL A 89 10.17 12.32 -9.91
N PHE A 90 9.14 12.87 -9.27
CA PHE A 90 7.90 12.14 -8.97
C PHE A 90 7.21 11.63 -10.25
N SER A 91 7.25 12.41 -11.33
CA SER A 91 6.64 12.06 -12.62
C SER A 91 7.37 10.93 -13.36
N LEU A 92 8.60 10.60 -12.96
CA LEU A 92 9.29 9.40 -13.45
C LEU A 92 8.67 8.12 -12.85
N ILE A 93 8.20 8.18 -11.61
CA ILE A 93 7.58 7.06 -10.90
C ILE A 93 6.09 6.97 -11.25
N VAL A 94 5.38 8.10 -11.17
CA VAL A 94 3.95 8.18 -11.44
C VAL A 94 3.73 8.69 -12.85
N THR A 95 3.85 7.74 -13.79
CA THR A 95 3.81 7.98 -15.24
C THR A 95 2.43 8.42 -15.72
N ASP A 96 2.37 8.95 -16.95
CA ASP A 96 1.10 9.32 -17.59
C ASP A 96 0.13 8.12 -17.73
N GLU A 97 0.67 6.92 -17.96
CA GLU A 97 -0.11 5.67 -17.97
C GLU A 97 -0.78 5.39 -16.62
N LEU A 98 -0.08 5.63 -15.52
CA LEU A 98 -0.65 5.45 -14.18
C LEU A 98 -1.73 6.50 -13.91
N TRP A 99 -1.57 7.73 -14.40
CA TRP A 99 -2.63 8.75 -14.35
C TRP A 99 -3.85 8.38 -15.19
N ASP A 100 -3.64 7.82 -16.38
CA ASP A 100 -4.70 7.31 -17.24
C ASP A 100 -5.47 6.18 -16.57
N LEU A 101 -4.77 5.24 -15.92
CA LEU A 101 -5.39 4.18 -15.13
C LEU A 101 -6.30 4.76 -14.05
N LEU A 102 -5.76 5.65 -13.20
CA LEU A 102 -6.51 6.25 -12.10
C LEU A 102 -7.80 6.94 -12.59
N VAL A 103 -7.68 7.73 -13.65
CA VAL A 103 -8.81 8.49 -14.21
C VAL A 103 -9.84 7.56 -14.85
N THR A 104 -9.40 6.62 -15.68
CA THR A 104 -10.29 5.72 -16.43
C THR A 104 -11.09 4.84 -15.49
N GLU A 105 -10.42 4.16 -14.57
CA GLU A 105 -11.06 3.19 -13.68
C GLU A 105 -11.97 3.88 -12.65
N THR A 106 -11.58 5.06 -12.15
CA THR A 106 -12.43 5.85 -11.23
C THR A 106 -13.72 6.32 -11.91
N ASN A 107 -13.63 6.80 -13.16
CA ASN A 107 -14.80 7.24 -13.92
C ASN A 107 -15.72 6.06 -14.26
N LEU A 108 -15.14 4.95 -14.72
CA LEU A 108 -15.88 3.73 -15.02
C LEU A 108 -16.60 3.19 -13.78
N TYR A 109 -15.92 3.12 -12.64
CA TYR A 109 -16.53 2.65 -11.40
C TYR A 109 -17.67 3.54 -10.92
N ALA A 110 -17.55 4.86 -11.07
CA ALA A 110 -18.63 5.78 -10.76
C ALA A 110 -19.89 5.49 -11.60
N GLU A 111 -19.74 5.22 -12.90
CA GLU A 111 -20.86 4.85 -13.77
C GLU A 111 -21.48 3.50 -13.38
N GLN A 112 -20.65 2.49 -13.12
CA GLN A 112 -21.08 1.17 -12.69
C GLN A 112 -21.88 1.23 -11.39
N LEU A 113 -21.34 1.87 -10.35
CA LEU A 113 -21.97 1.92 -9.04
C LEU A 113 -23.27 2.73 -9.07
N ARG A 114 -23.33 3.81 -9.84
CA ARG A 114 -24.53 4.64 -9.96
C ARG A 114 -25.65 4.00 -10.77
N THR A 115 -25.30 3.09 -11.67
CA THR A 115 -26.29 2.26 -12.38
C THR A 115 -26.92 1.24 -11.43
N GLN A 116 -26.13 0.67 -10.51
CA GLN A 116 -26.61 -0.30 -9.51
C GLN A 116 -27.34 0.37 -8.35
N ILE A 117 -26.84 1.52 -7.89
CA ILE A 117 -27.37 2.29 -6.75
C ILE A 117 -27.58 3.73 -7.22
N PRO A 118 -28.77 4.06 -7.76
CA PRO A 118 -29.09 5.40 -8.21
C PRO A 118 -28.93 6.42 -7.08
N THR A 119 -28.37 7.58 -7.41
CA THR A 119 -28.19 8.69 -6.47
C THR A 119 -28.53 10.02 -7.14
N THR A 120 -29.06 10.94 -6.35
CA THR A 120 -29.43 12.30 -6.77
C THR A 120 -28.21 13.21 -7.00
N SER A 121 -27.07 12.88 -6.38
CA SER A 121 -25.82 13.64 -6.56
C SER A 121 -25.35 13.59 -8.01
N LYS A 122 -24.89 14.71 -8.59
CA LYS A 122 -24.40 14.74 -9.98
C LYS A 122 -22.94 14.29 -10.05
N TRP A 123 -22.66 13.21 -10.77
CA TRP A 123 -21.29 12.83 -11.12
C TRP A 123 -20.80 13.64 -12.32
N THR A 124 -19.58 14.14 -12.23
CA THR A 124 -18.85 14.74 -13.37
C THR A 124 -17.56 13.96 -13.51
N PRO A 125 -17.22 13.44 -14.71
CA PRO A 125 -16.00 12.69 -14.92
C PRO A 125 -14.77 13.46 -14.42
N VAL A 126 -13.88 12.75 -13.73
CA VAL A 126 -12.62 13.28 -13.21
C VAL A 126 -11.64 13.43 -14.36
N SER A 127 -10.97 14.58 -14.43
CA SER A 127 -9.85 14.81 -15.36
C SER A 127 -8.50 14.42 -14.74
N LYS A 128 -7.45 14.24 -15.57
CA LYS A 128 -6.07 14.04 -15.06
C LYS A 128 -5.64 15.16 -14.10
N THR A 129 -5.98 16.41 -14.40
CA THR A 129 -5.65 17.56 -13.56
C THR A 129 -6.34 17.48 -12.20
N GLU A 130 -7.61 17.10 -12.16
CA GLU A 130 -8.33 16.89 -10.90
C GLU A 130 -7.78 15.71 -10.12
N MET A 131 -7.46 14.59 -10.78
CA MET A 131 -6.87 13.41 -10.14
C MET A 131 -5.49 13.72 -9.54
N LYS A 132 -4.64 14.47 -10.25
CA LYS A 132 -3.36 14.99 -9.73
C LYS A 132 -3.57 15.90 -8.52
N THR A 133 -4.58 16.78 -8.58
CA THR A 133 -4.93 17.67 -7.47
C THR A 133 -5.40 16.87 -6.25
N PHE A 134 -6.27 15.87 -6.46
CA PHE A 134 -6.75 14.97 -5.41
C PHE A 134 -5.59 14.23 -4.74
N LEU A 135 -4.68 13.60 -5.52
CA LEU A 135 -3.53 12.89 -4.96
C LEU A 135 -2.57 13.85 -4.25
N GLY A 136 -2.34 15.04 -4.80
CA GLY A 136 -1.55 16.09 -4.16
C GLY A 136 -2.12 16.53 -2.80
N LEU A 137 -3.46 16.60 -2.68
CA LEU A 137 -4.12 16.85 -1.40
C LEU A 137 -3.94 15.68 -0.43
N CYS A 138 -4.05 14.42 -0.88
CA CYS A 138 -3.76 13.25 -0.04
C CYS A 138 -2.33 13.27 0.51
N LEU A 139 -1.34 13.61 -0.32
CA LEU A 139 0.06 13.78 0.12
C LEU A 139 0.19 14.94 1.13
N THR A 140 -0.51 16.06 0.89
CA THR A 140 -0.53 17.20 1.81
C THR A 140 -1.09 16.82 3.17
N PHE A 141 -2.17 16.03 3.23
CA PHE A 141 -2.74 15.53 4.48
C PHE A 141 -1.84 14.49 5.17
N GLY A 142 -0.88 13.92 4.42
CA GLY A 142 0.22 13.13 4.95
C GLY A 142 1.16 13.96 5.84
N ILE A 143 1.42 15.20 5.45
CA ILE A 143 2.40 16.10 6.08
C ILE A 143 1.72 16.99 7.13
N LEU A 144 0.67 17.71 6.73
CA LEU A 144 -0.11 18.56 7.61
C LEU A 144 -1.23 17.71 8.21
N LYS A 145 -1.10 17.32 9.49
CA LYS A 145 -2.13 16.54 10.20
C LYS A 145 -3.08 17.47 10.94
N LEU A 146 -4.32 17.59 10.45
CA LEU A 146 -5.43 18.21 11.17
C LEU A 146 -6.29 17.16 11.89
N PRO A 147 -7.04 17.53 12.95
CA PRO A 147 -7.81 16.59 13.76
C PRO A 147 -8.86 15.80 12.97
N ALA A 148 -9.47 16.39 11.95
CA ALA A 148 -10.38 15.70 11.06
C ALA A 148 -10.19 16.14 9.60
N ARG A 149 -10.51 15.26 8.65
CA ARG A 149 -10.41 15.56 7.21
C ARG A 149 -11.23 16.79 6.79
N ARG A 150 -12.40 17.00 7.39
CA ARG A 150 -13.23 18.19 7.12
C ARG A 150 -12.54 19.50 7.54
N ASP A 151 -11.58 19.46 8.47
CA ASP A 151 -10.92 20.65 9.00
C ASP A 151 -10.00 21.31 7.96
N TYR A 152 -9.50 20.57 6.96
CA TYR A 152 -8.72 21.17 5.87
C TYR A 152 -9.52 22.23 5.09
N TRP A 153 -10.85 22.13 5.08
CA TRP A 153 -11.73 23.09 4.43
C TRP A 153 -12.28 24.18 5.35
N ARG A 154 -11.93 24.18 6.65
CA ARG A 154 -12.41 25.19 7.60
C ARG A 154 -11.54 26.45 7.52
N GLN A 155 -12.11 27.54 7.00
CA GLN A 155 -11.39 28.81 6.83
C GLN A 155 -11.70 29.85 7.92
N THR A 156 -12.69 29.59 8.77
CA THR A 156 -13.20 30.54 9.76
C THR A 156 -12.29 30.73 10.97
N LYS A 157 -11.46 29.73 11.31
CA LYS A 157 -10.48 29.82 12.40
C LYS A 157 -9.09 29.86 11.82
N TRP A 158 -8.28 30.82 12.26
CA TRP A 158 -6.91 31.03 11.78
C TRP A 158 -6.05 29.75 11.85
N LEU A 159 -6.27 28.91 12.86
CA LEU A 159 -5.55 27.64 13.07
C LEU A 159 -5.79 26.60 11.96
N PHE A 160 -6.90 26.71 11.22
CA PHE A 160 -7.28 25.77 10.15
C PHE A 160 -7.18 26.38 8.75
N GLN A 161 -6.63 27.60 8.62
CA GLN A 161 -6.48 28.25 7.33
C GLN A 161 -5.43 27.52 6.48
N THR A 162 -5.91 26.71 5.55
CA THR A 162 -5.10 26.03 4.54
C THR A 162 -5.44 26.55 3.13
N HIS A 163 -4.58 26.24 2.16
CA HIS A 163 -4.85 26.48 0.74
C HIS A 163 -5.71 25.40 0.08
N VAL A 164 -6.14 24.37 0.81
CA VAL A 164 -6.87 23.21 0.28
C VAL A 164 -8.17 23.60 -0.44
N PRO A 165 -9.02 24.51 0.09
CA PRO A 165 -10.24 24.91 -0.61
C PRO A 165 -10.01 25.62 -1.94
N LYS A 166 -8.81 26.21 -2.15
CA LYS A 166 -8.46 26.84 -3.42
C LYS A 166 -8.11 25.80 -4.49
N ALA A 167 -7.65 24.62 -4.08
CA ALA A 167 -7.27 23.54 -4.97
C ALA A 167 -8.48 22.67 -5.38
N MET A 168 -9.32 22.29 -4.43
CA MET A 168 -10.49 21.45 -4.69
C MET A 168 -11.56 21.69 -3.61
N SER A 169 -12.84 21.67 -3.96
CA SER A 169 -13.92 21.73 -2.96
C SER A 169 -13.98 20.43 -2.16
N ARG A 170 -14.47 20.51 -0.91
CA ARG A 170 -14.62 19.34 -0.03
C ARG A 170 -15.49 18.28 -0.70
N ASP A 171 -16.63 18.68 -1.22
CA ASP A 171 -17.60 17.75 -1.80
C ASP A 171 -17.05 17.08 -3.07
N ARG A 172 -16.24 17.79 -3.89
CA ARG A 172 -15.54 17.16 -5.03
C ARG A 172 -14.48 16.17 -4.56
N PHE A 173 -13.70 16.52 -3.53
CA PHE A 173 -12.73 15.60 -2.94
C PHE A 173 -13.39 14.33 -2.40
N ASP A 174 -14.45 14.47 -1.59
CA ASP A 174 -15.19 13.34 -1.03
C ASP A 174 -15.85 12.49 -2.12
N MET A 175 -16.32 13.11 -3.21
CA MET A 175 -16.88 12.39 -4.34
C MET A 175 -15.81 11.58 -5.09
N ILE A 176 -14.62 12.15 -5.34
CA ILE A 176 -13.50 11.38 -5.92
C ILE A 176 -13.07 10.26 -4.97
N TRP A 177 -12.94 10.55 -3.67
CA TRP A 177 -12.57 9.58 -2.64
C TRP A 177 -13.52 8.36 -2.64
N ARG A 178 -14.83 8.60 -2.76
CA ARG A 178 -15.85 7.54 -2.80
C ARG A 178 -15.74 6.63 -4.01
N TYR A 179 -15.37 7.17 -5.17
CA TYR A 179 -15.35 6.43 -6.43
C TYR A 179 -13.94 6.02 -6.89
N LEU A 180 -12.89 6.32 -6.12
CA LEU A 180 -11.52 5.95 -6.46
C LEU A 180 -11.44 4.45 -6.74
N HIS A 181 -11.00 4.09 -7.94
CA HIS A 181 -10.91 2.71 -8.39
C HIS A 181 -9.68 2.50 -9.26
N LEU A 182 -9.22 1.25 -9.33
CA LEU A 182 -7.94 0.88 -9.96
C LEU A 182 -8.06 -0.27 -10.96
N GLN A 183 -9.25 -0.85 -11.12
CA GLN A 183 -9.48 -1.99 -12.00
C GLN A 183 -10.97 -2.15 -12.33
N ASP A 184 -11.31 -2.49 -13.58
CA ASP A 184 -12.69 -2.76 -13.96
C ASP A 184 -13.23 -4.02 -13.24
N ASN A 185 -14.38 -3.89 -12.57
CA ASN A 185 -15.04 -4.99 -11.85
C ASN A 185 -15.61 -6.08 -12.77
N VAL A 186 -15.91 -5.74 -14.02
CA VAL A 186 -16.52 -6.65 -14.99
C VAL A 186 -15.54 -7.20 -16.02
N ASP A 187 -14.25 -6.87 -15.91
CA ASP A 187 -13.23 -7.38 -16.81
C ASP A 187 -13.15 -8.92 -16.74
N PRO A 188 -13.47 -9.64 -17.84
CA PRO A 188 -13.43 -11.08 -17.86
C PRO A 188 -12.00 -11.64 -17.90
N ALA A 189 -11.00 -10.83 -18.23
CA ALA A 189 -9.61 -11.26 -18.29
C ALA A 189 -8.95 -11.35 -16.90
N MET A 190 -9.61 -10.81 -15.86
CA MET A 190 -9.03 -10.76 -14.52
C MET A 190 -9.20 -12.07 -13.76
N ASP A 191 -8.08 -12.55 -13.22
CA ASP A 191 -8.06 -13.68 -12.29
C ASP A 191 -8.56 -13.23 -10.92
N LYS A 192 -9.85 -13.48 -10.65
CA LYS A 192 -10.48 -13.17 -9.36
C LYS A 192 -10.01 -14.06 -8.21
N SER A 193 -9.18 -15.09 -8.48
CA SER A 193 -8.52 -15.87 -7.43
C SER A 193 -7.32 -15.13 -6.81
N ASP A 194 -6.70 -14.20 -7.55
CA ASP A 194 -5.72 -13.28 -6.99
C ASP A 194 -6.41 -12.30 -6.04
N LYS A 195 -6.17 -12.42 -4.72
CA LYS A 195 -6.77 -11.52 -3.72
C LYS A 195 -6.44 -10.04 -3.94
N LEU A 196 -5.43 -9.70 -4.73
CA LEU A 196 -5.02 -8.33 -5.06
C LEU A 196 -5.46 -7.87 -6.45
N TRP A 197 -6.31 -8.63 -7.17
CA TRP A 197 -6.69 -8.32 -8.55
C TRP A 197 -7.16 -6.88 -8.77
N LYS A 198 -7.83 -6.28 -7.78
CA LYS A 198 -8.30 -4.89 -7.82
C LYS A 198 -7.20 -3.83 -7.86
N ILE A 199 -5.99 -4.17 -7.42
CA ILE A 199 -4.85 -3.25 -7.31
C ILE A 199 -3.62 -3.76 -8.06
N ARG A 200 -3.67 -4.98 -8.62
CA ARG A 200 -2.55 -5.66 -9.28
C ARG A 200 -1.88 -4.79 -10.34
N ARG A 201 -2.68 -4.33 -11.30
CA ARG A 201 -2.20 -3.47 -12.40
C ARG A 201 -1.50 -2.21 -11.90
N PHE A 202 -2.06 -1.56 -10.88
CA PHE A 202 -1.47 -0.36 -10.28
C PHE A 202 -0.12 -0.66 -9.63
N MET A 203 -0.01 -1.75 -8.86
CA MET A 203 1.24 -2.15 -8.23
C MET A 203 2.31 -2.53 -9.26
N ASP A 204 1.94 -3.28 -10.30
CA ASP A 204 2.87 -3.73 -11.34
C ASP A 204 3.46 -2.54 -12.11
N LEU A 205 2.65 -1.52 -12.41
CA LEU A 205 3.13 -0.29 -13.05
C LEU A 205 4.14 0.46 -12.17
N LEU A 206 3.88 0.58 -10.87
CA LEU A 206 4.81 1.22 -9.93
C LEU A 206 6.11 0.42 -9.79
N LEU A 207 5.99 -0.89 -9.63
CA LEU A 207 7.13 -1.79 -9.45
C LEU A 207 8.06 -1.77 -10.66
N ALA A 208 7.48 -1.75 -11.86
CA ALA A 208 8.24 -1.59 -13.10
C ALA A 208 9.07 -0.30 -13.09
N GLN A 209 8.52 0.82 -12.61
CA GLN A 209 9.29 2.07 -12.50
C GLN A 209 10.36 2.00 -11.40
N PHE A 210 10.06 1.40 -10.26
CA PHE A 210 11.05 1.23 -9.18
C PHE A 210 12.31 0.50 -9.67
N GLN A 211 12.14 -0.52 -10.51
CA GLN A 211 13.24 -1.30 -11.06
C GLN A 211 13.92 -0.65 -12.28
N ALA A 212 13.16 0.12 -13.07
CA ALA A 212 13.64 0.79 -14.28
C ALA A 212 14.45 2.06 -13.99
N LEU A 213 14.20 2.74 -12.87
CA LEU A 213 14.84 4.02 -12.54
C LEU A 213 16.16 3.87 -11.78
N TYR A 214 16.34 2.79 -11.03
CA TYR A 214 17.47 2.64 -10.10
C TYR A 214 18.01 1.20 -10.07
N GLU A 215 19.34 1.07 -10.08
CA GLU A 215 20.07 -0.18 -9.83
C GLU A 215 20.66 -0.13 -8.41
N VAL A 216 20.38 -1.14 -7.59
CA VAL A 216 20.95 -1.22 -6.24
C VAL A 216 22.47 -1.41 -6.24
N ASN A 217 23.12 -1.04 -5.15
CA ASN A 217 24.57 -1.10 -4.98
C ASN A 217 25.17 -2.51 -4.76
N GLY A 218 24.36 -3.55 -4.88
CA GLY A 218 24.75 -4.94 -4.61
C GLY A 218 24.48 -5.41 -3.18
N TYR A 219 24.00 -4.53 -2.29
CA TYR A 219 23.64 -4.85 -0.91
C TYR A 219 22.19 -4.41 -0.65
N VAL A 220 21.33 -5.38 -0.32
CA VAL A 220 19.91 -5.12 -0.04
C VAL A 220 19.48 -5.75 1.27
N SER A 221 18.48 -5.15 1.92
CA SER A 221 17.76 -5.74 3.04
C SER A 221 16.39 -6.23 2.57
N VAL A 222 15.98 -7.41 3.01
CA VAL A 222 14.61 -7.93 2.89
C VAL A 222 14.01 -8.00 4.29
N ASP A 223 12.88 -7.32 4.48
CA ASP A 223 12.20 -7.21 5.78
C ASP A 223 10.69 -6.96 5.56
N GLU A 224 9.89 -7.09 6.62
CA GLU A 224 8.48 -6.72 6.62
C GLU A 224 8.24 -5.23 6.86
N SER A 225 7.25 -4.71 6.16
CA SER A 225 6.58 -3.45 6.45
C SER A 225 5.09 -3.68 6.69
N MET A 226 4.47 -2.79 7.47
CA MET A 226 3.05 -2.85 7.82
C MET A 226 2.30 -1.61 7.34
N VAL A 227 1.31 -1.82 6.48
CA VAL A 227 0.35 -0.77 6.10
C VAL A 227 -0.84 -0.84 7.06
N LYS A 228 -0.97 0.17 7.93
CA LYS A 228 -2.04 0.23 8.95
C LYS A 228 -3.42 0.10 8.29
N TYR A 229 -4.17 -0.92 8.70
CA TYR A 229 -5.52 -1.15 8.23
C TYR A 229 -6.31 -1.98 9.25
N LYS A 230 -7.46 -1.45 9.70
CA LYS A 230 -8.35 -2.10 10.68
C LYS A 230 -9.68 -2.58 10.08
N GLY A 231 -9.92 -2.38 8.79
CA GLY A 231 -11.16 -2.79 8.13
C GLY A 231 -11.24 -4.30 7.88
N ARG A 232 -12.35 -4.74 7.27
CA ARG A 232 -12.57 -6.14 6.87
C ARG A 232 -11.76 -6.48 5.62
N LEU A 233 -10.72 -7.30 5.78
CA LEU A 233 -9.89 -7.78 4.68
C LEU A 233 -9.38 -9.18 5.01
N SER A 234 -9.53 -10.11 4.08
CA SER A 234 -9.28 -11.55 4.30
C SER A 234 -7.83 -11.92 4.56
N PHE A 235 -6.89 -11.02 4.29
CA PHE A 235 -5.45 -11.22 4.49
C PHE A 235 -4.82 -10.18 5.42
N ARG A 236 -5.66 -9.48 6.21
CA ARG A 236 -5.18 -8.61 7.29
C ARG A 236 -4.39 -9.44 8.30
N GLN A 237 -3.24 -8.94 8.72
CA GLN A 237 -2.35 -9.57 9.68
C GLN A 237 -2.39 -8.84 11.03
N TYR A 238 -2.14 -9.60 12.09
CA TYR A 238 -1.88 -9.09 13.43
C TYR A 238 -0.44 -9.43 13.83
N LEU A 239 0.40 -8.41 14.01
CA LEU A 239 1.79 -8.55 14.44
C LEU A 239 1.97 -7.85 15.80
N PRO A 240 1.91 -8.59 16.93
CA PRO A 240 1.84 -7.99 18.27
C PRO A 240 3.08 -7.16 18.62
N MET A 241 4.24 -7.53 18.08
CA MET A 241 5.52 -6.87 18.35
C MET A 241 5.81 -5.65 17.46
N LYS A 242 4.98 -5.37 16.44
CA LYS A 242 5.17 -4.19 15.56
C LYS A 242 4.34 -2.99 16.08
N PRO A 243 4.81 -1.74 15.90
CA PRO A 243 4.06 -0.54 16.31
C PRO A 243 2.66 -0.45 15.68
N VAL A 244 2.56 -0.88 14.42
CA VAL A 244 1.28 -1.08 13.73
C VAL A 244 0.92 -2.56 13.82
N LYS A 245 0.13 -2.90 14.84
CA LYS A 245 -0.23 -4.29 15.12
C LYS A 245 -1.18 -4.87 14.06
N TRP A 246 -2.19 -4.10 13.65
CA TRP A 246 -3.18 -4.53 12.66
C TRP A 246 -2.97 -3.85 11.31
N GLY A 247 -2.80 -4.64 10.25
CA GLY A 247 -2.60 -4.09 8.92
C GLY A 247 -2.38 -5.12 7.82
N ILE A 248 -1.87 -4.62 6.70
CA ILE A 248 -1.45 -5.43 5.55
C ILE A 248 0.07 -5.59 5.65
N LYS A 249 0.54 -6.83 5.80
CA LYS A 249 1.97 -7.18 5.78
C LYS A 249 2.49 -7.11 4.34
N VAL A 250 3.62 -6.44 4.16
CA VAL A 250 4.29 -6.26 2.87
C VAL A 250 5.76 -6.61 3.05
N TRP A 251 6.27 -7.55 2.27
CA TRP A 251 7.70 -7.82 2.19
C TRP A 251 8.36 -6.80 1.29
N VAL A 252 9.46 -6.19 1.73
CA VAL A 252 10.12 -5.09 1.03
C VAL A 252 11.59 -5.44 0.84
N MET A 253 12.09 -5.30 -0.39
CA MET A 253 13.51 -5.34 -0.70
C MET A 253 14.01 -3.92 -0.97
N ALA A 254 14.91 -3.43 -0.12
CA ALA A 254 15.46 -2.08 -0.20
C ALA A 254 16.99 -2.07 -0.21
N GLU A 255 17.60 -1.12 -0.93
CA GLU A 255 19.05 -0.95 -0.90
C GLU A 255 19.54 -0.50 0.48
N SER A 256 20.55 -1.19 1.02
CA SER A 256 21.01 -0.99 2.40
C SER A 256 21.56 0.43 2.68
N SER A 257 22.11 1.13 1.68
CA SER A 257 22.70 2.47 1.89
C SER A 257 21.73 3.63 1.74
N THR A 258 20.74 3.51 0.87
CA THR A 258 19.83 4.63 0.52
C THR A 258 18.41 4.42 1.01
N GLY A 259 18.03 3.19 1.37
CA GLY A 259 16.65 2.83 1.67
C GLY A 259 15.74 2.80 0.45
N TYR A 260 16.31 2.86 -0.77
CA TYR A 260 15.52 2.80 -1.99
C TYR A 260 14.80 1.45 -2.12
N VAL A 261 13.47 1.49 -2.14
CA VAL A 261 12.64 0.29 -2.35
C VAL A 261 12.72 -0.12 -3.82
N ASN A 262 13.33 -1.28 -4.07
CA ASN A 262 13.47 -1.79 -5.42
C ASN A 262 12.41 -2.84 -5.76
N ASN A 263 11.98 -3.63 -4.78
CA ASN A 263 10.96 -4.65 -4.98
C ASN A 263 10.07 -4.79 -3.72
N PHE A 264 8.82 -5.21 -3.88
CA PHE A 264 7.96 -5.53 -2.75
C PHE A 264 6.90 -6.58 -3.12
N GLN A 265 6.40 -7.29 -2.12
CA GLN A 265 5.36 -8.31 -2.26
C GLN A 265 4.37 -8.22 -1.10
N VAL A 266 3.10 -8.00 -1.41
CA VAL A 266 2.03 -7.97 -0.41
C VAL A 266 1.71 -9.41 0.04
N TYR A 267 1.66 -9.64 1.35
CA TYR A 267 1.28 -10.93 1.91
C TYR A 267 -0.24 -11.10 1.87
N THR A 268 -0.72 -12.16 1.22
CA THR A 268 -2.14 -12.43 1.01
C THR A 268 -2.66 -13.62 1.82
N GLY A 269 -1.93 -14.01 2.87
CA GLY A 269 -2.20 -15.19 3.69
C GLY A 269 -1.68 -16.49 3.07
N ALA A 270 -1.55 -17.51 3.91
CA ALA A 270 -1.16 -18.85 3.49
C ALA A 270 -2.16 -19.47 2.49
N ILE A 271 -1.65 -20.37 1.65
CA ILE A 271 -2.50 -21.21 0.78
C ILE A 271 -3.22 -22.23 1.67
N VAL A 272 -4.57 -22.21 1.64
CA VAL A 272 -5.42 -23.12 2.42
C VAL A 272 -4.99 -24.57 2.23
N GLY A 273 -4.70 -25.26 3.33
CA GLY A 273 -4.37 -26.70 3.36
C GLY A 273 -2.91 -27.05 3.08
N LYS A 274 -1.99 -26.07 3.05
CA LYS A 274 -0.54 -26.32 3.00
C LYS A 274 0.16 -25.51 4.09
N THR A 275 0.94 -26.18 4.93
CA THR A 275 1.97 -25.52 5.74
C THR A 275 2.95 -24.83 4.77
N GLU A 276 3.16 -23.52 4.91
CA GLU A 276 4.11 -22.78 4.06
C GLU A 276 5.56 -23.10 4.47
N THR A 277 6.02 -24.32 4.17
CA THR A 277 7.44 -24.66 4.35
C THR A 277 8.29 -23.84 3.37
N GLY A 278 9.31 -23.15 3.89
CA GLY A 278 10.21 -22.34 3.08
C GLY A 278 9.64 -20.99 2.63
N LEU A 279 8.70 -20.40 3.39
CA LEU A 279 8.17 -19.05 3.11
C LEU A 279 9.31 -18.04 2.93
N ALA A 280 10.26 -17.98 3.87
CA ALA A 280 11.38 -17.06 3.80
C ALA A 280 12.21 -17.24 2.53
N HIS A 281 12.57 -18.49 2.20
CA HIS A 281 13.28 -18.81 0.97
C HIS A 281 12.51 -18.37 -0.27
N ARG A 282 11.18 -18.62 -0.32
CA ARG A 282 10.33 -18.22 -1.44
C ARG A 282 10.29 -16.70 -1.58
N ILE A 283 9.98 -15.97 -0.51
CA ILE A 283 9.88 -14.50 -0.52
C ILE A 283 11.19 -13.86 -0.96
N VAL A 284 12.31 -14.29 -0.36
CA VAL A 284 13.62 -13.76 -0.72
C VAL A 284 13.98 -14.10 -2.16
N SER A 285 13.66 -15.31 -2.61
CA SER A 285 13.87 -15.71 -4.02
C SER A 285 13.01 -14.89 -4.97
N ASP A 286 11.72 -14.69 -4.68
CA ASP A 286 10.78 -13.92 -5.50
C ASP A 286 11.24 -12.46 -5.63
N LEU A 287 11.63 -11.83 -4.51
CA LEU A 287 12.07 -10.44 -4.47
C LEU A 287 13.43 -10.24 -5.17
N ALA A 288 14.37 -11.18 -4.98
CA ALA A 288 15.71 -11.12 -5.54
C ALA A 288 15.81 -11.72 -6.96
N GLN A 289 14.74 -12.32 -7.49
CA GLN A 289 14.70 -12.94 -8.80
C GLN A 289 15.29 -12.06 -9.93
N PRO A 290 15.01 -10.74 -9.98
CA PRO A 290 15.58 -9.87 -11.00
C PRO A 290 17.11 -9.74 -10.94
N TYR A 291 17.76 -10.23 -9.89
CA TYR A 291 19.20 -10.10 -9.61
C TYR A 291 19.95 -11.43 -9.62
N PHE A 292 19.31 -12.54 -10.00
CA PHE A 292 19.99 -13.83 -10.04
C PHE A 292 21.22 -13.78 -10.95
N GLY A 293 22.33 -14.35 -10.46
CA GLY A 293 23.62 -14.34 -11.14
C GLY A 293 24.43 -13.03 -11.04
N SER A 294 23.92 -11.99 -10.37
CA SER A 294 24.60 -10.68 -10.22
C SER A 294 25.55 -10.57 -9.02
N ASN A 295 25.62 -11.59 -8.15
CA ASN A 295 26.29 -11.54 -6.85
C ASN A 295 25.66 -10.52 -5.87
N LEU A 296 24.34 -10.32 -5.93
CA LEU A 296 23.61 -9.55 -4.92
C LEU A 296 23.80 -10.16 -3.53
N CYS A 297 24.12 -9.33 -2.55
CA CYS A 297 24.14 -9.69 -1.14
C CYS A 297 22.81 -9.28 -0.50
N VAL A 298 22.09 -10.25 0.04
CA VAL A 298 20.81 -10.04 0.72
C VAL A 298 21.03 -10.20 2.23
N TYR A 299 20.61 -9.20 2.98
CA TYR A 299 20.51 -9.22 4.43
C TYR A 299 19.03 -9.40 4.80
N MET A 300 18.77 -10.23 5.80
CA MET A 300 17.41 -10.53 6.27
C MET A 300 17.48 -10.93 7.74
N ASP A 301 16.38 -10.74 8.46
CA ASP A 301 16.23 -11.24 9.82
C ASP A 301 15.85 -12.73 9.83
N ASN A 302 15.75 -13.33 11.01
CA ASN A 302 15.20 -14.67 11.19
C ASN A 302 13.66 -14.56 11.24
N PHE A 303 13.00 -14.83 10.12
CA PHE A 303 11.55 -14.84 9.95
C PHE A 303 11.08 -16.07 9.16
#